data_AF-A0A963XUV3-F1
#
_entry.id   AF-A0A963XUV3-F1
#
_cell.length_a   1.000
_cell.length_b   1.000
_cell.length_c   1.000
_cell.angle_alpha   90.00
_cell.angle_beta   90.00
_cell.angle_gamma   90.00
#
_symmetry.space_group_name_H-M   'P 1'
#
loop_
_entity.id
_entity.type
_entity.pdbx_description
1 polymer ?
#
loop_
_entity_poly.entity_id
_entity_poly.type
_entity_poly.pdbx_seq_one_letter_code
_entity_poly.pdbx_strand_id
1 'polypeptide(L)' 'FDLVVALSPASRKQALDLTRQYHLDVEYWPIMDPTGIGETRETKLAAYRQTRDQIRAKMIERFGAPRVAGASGASGA' A
#
# COMPACT_ATOMS: atom_id res chain seq x y z
N PHE A 1 -4.21 12.84 -9.57
CA PHE A 1 -4.22 12.01 -8.35
C PHE A 1 -4.49 12.92 -7.19
N ASP A 2 -5.21 12.48 -6.17
CA ASP A 2 -5.54 13.32 -5.00
C ASP A 2 -4.72 12.91 -3.76
N LEU A 3 -4.16 11.69 -3.79
CA LEU A 3 -3.36 11.11 -2.71
C LEU A 3 -2.20 10.30 -3.30
N VAL A 4 -1.00 10.47 -2.74
CA VAL A 4 0.17 9.63 -2.98
C VAL A 4 0.51 8.87 -1.70
N VAL A 5 0.64 7.55 -1.79
CA VAL A 5 1.08 6.71 -0.67
C VAL A 5 2.53 6.29 -0.91
N ALA A 6 3.44 6.78 -0.07
CA ALA A 6 4.84 6.42 -0.09
C ALA A 6 5.12 5.24 0.84
N LEU A 7 5.79 4.21 0.30
CA LEU A 7 6.11 2.98 1.04
C LEU A 7 7.54 2.95 1.60
N SER A 8 8.36 3.93 1.26
CA SER A 8 9.74 4.06 1.73
C SER A 8 10.10 5.53 2.02
N PRO A 9 11.10 5.80 2.88
CA PRO A 9 11.59 7.16 3.11
C PRO A 9 12.05 7.86 1.83
N ALA A 10 12.73 7.13 0.93
CA ALA A 10 13.20 7.66 -0.34
C ALA A 10 12.03 8.10 -1.24
N SER A 11 11.03 7.23 -1.39
CA SER A 11 9.81 7.53 -2.17
C SER A 11 9.01 8.69 -1.56
N ARG A 12 8.95 8.81 -0.22
CA ARG A 12 8.28 9.93 0.45
C ARG A 12 8.96 11.25 0.13
N LYS A 13 10.29 11.28 0.22
CA LYS A 13 11.07 12.48 -0.12
C LYS A 13 10.81 12.90 -1.57
N GLN A 14 10.89 11.95 -2.50
CA GLN A 14 10.61 12.21 -3.92
C GLN A 14 9.18 12.70 -4.15
N ALA A 15 8.18 12.10 -3.51
CA ALA A 15 6.79 12.53 -3.62
C ALA A 15 6.62 13.98 -3.14
N LEU A 16 7.15 14.31 -1.94
CA LEU A 16 7.11 15.67 -1.42
C LEU A 16 7.82 16.68 -2.33
N ASP A 17 8.92 16.28 -2.96
CA ASP A 17 9.66 17.12 -3.91
C ASP A 17 8.86 17.40 -5.19
N LEU A 18 8.12 16.41 -5.70
CA LEU A 18 7.29 16.52 -6.89
C LEU A 18 5.96 17.27 -6.62
N THR A 19 5.42 17.16 -5.41
CA THR A 19 4.14 17.80 -5.05
C THR A 19 4.28 19.19 -4.44
N ARG A 20 5.49 19.78 -4.41
CA ARG A 20 5.74 21.11 -3.79
C ARG A 20 4.82 22.24 -4.26
N GLN A 21 4.26 22.15 -5.46
CA GLN A 21 3.39 23.17 -6.07
C GLN A 21 1.94 22.72 -6.24
N TYR A 22 1.60 21.50 -5.82
CA TYR A 22 0.27 20.91 -5.98
C TYR A 22 -0.35 20.61 -4.61
N HIS A 23 -1.66 20.84 -4.45
CA HIS A 23 -2.40 20.51 -3.23
C HIS A 23 -2.69 19.00 -3.21
N LEU A 24 -1.66 18.19 -2.96
CA LEU A 24 -1.74 16.74 -2.95
C LEU A 24 -1.37 16.19 -1.58
N ASP A 25 -2.19 15.29 -1.08
CA ASP A 25 -1.89 14.59 0.17
C ASP A 25 -0.83 13.52 -0.08
N VAL A 26 0.18 13.49 0.79
CA VAL A 26 1.24 12.48 0.77
C VAL A 26 1.19 11.71 2.09
N GLU A 27 0.72 10.47 2.04
CA GLU A 27 0.74 9.55 3.18
C GLU A 27 2.02 8.71 3.15
N TYR A 28 2.57 8.43 4.33
CA TYR A 28 3.72 7.56 4.48
C TYR A 28 3.33 6.29 5.23
N TRP A 29 3.48 5.15 4.57
CA TRP A 29 3.23 3.85 5.15
C TRP A 29 4.55 3.12 5.34
N PRO A 30 5.08 3.07 6.59
CA PRO A 30 6.27 2.28 6.85
C PRO A 30 5.93 0.79 6.67
N ILE A 31 6.59 0.15 5.71
CA ILE A 31 6.52 -1.29 5.48
C ILE A 31 7.94 -1.87 5.41
N MET A 32 8.04 -3.17 5.62
CA MET A 32 9.27 -3.91 5.40
C MET A 32 9.63 -3.95 3.91
N ASP A 33 10.92 -3.76 3.58
CA ASP A 33 11.43 -4.00 2.22
C ASP A 33 11.93 -5.46 2.09
N PRO A 34 11.32 -6.29 1.22
CA PRO A 34 11.69 -7.69 1.07
C PRO A 34 12.95 -7.92 0.23
N THR A 35 13.44 -6.89 -0.49
CA THR A 35 14.48 -7.03 -1.54
C THR A 35 15.82 -7.57 -1.00
N GLY A 36 16.13 -7.30 0.27
CA GLY A 36 17.34 -7.77 0.94
C GLY A 36 17.14 -8.96 1.89
N ILE A 37 15.95 -9.54 1.99
CA ILE A 37 15.61 -10.53 3.02
C ILE A 37 15.66 -11.95 2.44
N GLY A 38 16.46 -12.80 3.07
CA GLY A 38 16.53 -14.24 2.79
C GLY A 38 17.63 -14.63 1.79
N GLU A 39 18.28 -15.75 2.06
CA GLU A 39 19.34 -16.29 1.20
C GLU A 39 18.83 -17.35 0.22
N THR A 40 17.75 -18.04 0.61
CA THR A 40 17.11 -19.09 -0.20
C THR A 40 15.88 -18.55 -0.94
N ARG A 41 15.47 -19.24 -2.01
CA ARG A 41 14.24 -18.90 -2.73
C ARG A 41 13.02 -18.84 -1.82
N GLU A 42 12.91 -19.80 -0.90
CA GLU A 42 11.77 -19.90 0.01
C GLU A 42 11.70 -18.72 0.98
N THR A 43 12.82 -18.36 1.59
CA THR A 43 12.90 -17.22 2.54
C THR A 43 12.62 -15.89 1.85
N LYS A 44 13.15 -15.69 0.63
CA LYS A 44 12.80 -14.53 -0.20
C LYS A 44 11.30 -14.47 -0.48
N LEU A 45 10.70 -15.56 -0.96
CA LEU A 45 9.26 -15.60 -1.24
C LEU A 45 8.41 -15.35 0.01
N ALA A 46 8.82 -15.83 1.18
CA ALA A 46 8.16 -15.54 2.44
C ALA A 46 8.20 -14.04 2.78
N ALA A 47 9.35 -13.38 2.62
CA ALA A 47 9.50 -11.94 2.86
C ALA A 47 8.61 -11.10 1.93
N TYR A 48 8.55 -11.44 0.63
CA TYR A 48 7.64 -10.76 -0.31
C TYR A 48 6.17 -10.95 0.06
N ARG A 49 5.75 -12.16 0.46
CA ARG A 49 4.38 -12.41 0.92
C ARG A 49 4.05 -11.62 2.18
N GLN A 50 4.95 -11.58 3.15
CA GLN A 50 4.79 -10.79 4.37
C GLN A 50 4.63 -9.29 4.04
N THR A 51 5.46 -8.76 3.15
CA THR A 51 5.37 -7.36 2.71
C THR A 51 4.02 -7.07 2.04
N ARG A 52 3.58 -7.94 1.13
CA ARG A 52 2.27 -7.84 0.48
C ARG A 52 1.15 -7.82 1.52
N ASP A 53 1.22 -8.68 2.53
CA ASP A 53 0.18 -8.79 3.55
C ASP A 53 0.14 -7.54 4.46
N GLN A 54 1.30 -6.93 4.75
CA GLN A 54 1.37 -5.62 5.42
C GLN A 54 0.70 -4.51 4.59
N ILE A 55 1.00 -4.44 3.28
CA ILE A 55 0.37 -3.46 2.39
C ILE A 55 -1.14 -3.68 2.37
N ARG A 56 -1.58 -4.94 2.23
CA ARG A 56 -3.01 -5.28 2.23
C ARG A 56 -3.71 -4.85 3.51
N ALA A 57 -3.10 -5.11 4.67
CA ALA A 57 -3.66 -4.72 5.97
C ALA A 57 -3.84 -3.19 6.05
N LYS A 58 -2.82 -2.41 5.66
CA LYS A 58 -2.90 -0.95 5.62
C LYS A 58 -3.96 -0.42 4.65
N MET A 59 -4.10 -1.05 3.48
CA MET A 59 -5.16 -0.70 2.53
C MET A 59 -6.54 -0.92 3.13
N ILE A 60 -6.76 -2.05 3.81
CA ILE A 60 -8.05 -2.35 4.44
C ILE A 60 -8.31 -1.39 5.61
N GLU A 61 -7.30 -1.08 6.41
CA GLU A 61 -7.39 -0.13 7.52
C GLU A 61 -7.76 1.28 7.01
N ARG A 62 -7.13 1.74 5.93
CA ARG A 62 -7.32 3.10 5.39
C ARG A 62 -8.55 3.28 4.53
N PHE A 63 -8.92 2.26 3.76
CA PHE A 63 -9.95 2.35 2.70
C PHE A 63 -11.13 1.40 2.92
N GLY A 64 -11.07 0.53 3.93
CA GLY A 64 -12.06 -0.51 4.18
C GLY A 64 -11.86 -1.76 3.33
N ALA A 65 -12.76 -2.73 3.50
CA ALA A 65 -12.73 -3.96 2.71
C ALA A 65 -12.94 -3.65 1.21
N PRO A 66 -12.30 -4.42 0.30
CA PRO A 66 -12.52 -4.25 -1.12
C PRO A 66 -14.00 -4.33 -1.47
N ARG A 67 -14.50 -3.34 -2.21
CA ARG A 67 -15.84 -3.44 -2.79
C ARG A 67 -15.80 -4.51 -3.88
N VAL A 68 -16.44 -5.64 -3.63
CA VAL A 68 -16.66 -6.65 -4.66
C VAL A 68 -17.64 -6.04 -5.66
N ALA A 69 -17.21 -5.83 -6.90
CA ALA A 69 -18.10 -5.43 -7.99
C ALA A 69 -19.06 -6.61 -8.25
N GLY A 70 -20.20 -6.62 -7.55
CA GLY A 70 -21.16 -7.73 -7.58
C GLY A 70 -22.23 -7.75 -6.49
N ALA A 71 -22.16 -6.89 -5.46
CA ALA A 71 -23.24 -6.74 -4.49
C ALA A 71 -24.14 -5.53 -4.81
N SER A 72 -24.67 -5.47 -6.03
CA SER A 72 -25.88 -4.69 -6.33
C SER A 72 -27.05 -5.67 -6.38
N GLY A 73 -27.63 -5.98 -5.22
CA GLY A 73 -28.75 -6.92 -5.15
C GLY A 73 -29.01 -7.47 -3.75
N ALA A 74 -29.26 -6.61 -2.77
CA ALA A 74 -29.98 -6.97 -1.55
C ALA A 74 -30.58 -5.70 -0.91
N SER A 75 -31.49 -5.07 -1.66
CA SER A 75 -32.50 -4.19 -1.10
C SER A 75 -33.77 -4.43 -1.91
N GLY A 76 -34.76 -5.07 -1.27
CA GLY A 76 -36.07 -5.31 -1.86
C GLY A 76 -36.64 -6.69 -1.55
N ALA A 77 -37.08 -6.91 -0.30
CA ALA A 77 -38.31 -7.61 0.10
C ALA A 77 -38.34 -7.71 1.63
#